data_AF-A0A949YZ15-F1
#
_entry.id   AF-A0A949YZ15-F1
#
_cell.length_a   1.000
_cell.length_b   1.000
_cell.length_c   1.000
_cell.angle_alpha   90.00
_cell.angle_beta   90.00
_cell.angle_gamma   90.00
#
_symmetry.space_group_name_H-M   'P 1'
#
loop_
_entity.id
_entity.type
_entity.pdbx_description
1 polymer ?
#
loop_
_entity_poly.entity_id
_entity_poly.type
_entity_poly.pdbx_seq_one_letter_code
_entity_poly.pdbx_strand_id
1 'polypeptide(L)'
;MLYLAAAILLAFERVAYVWVWRYPRSFSALCGFFSEEPPVVILERMFNCFKVIQISVFLAWCYFHPNQPLWLSGNLVPLTAGATLMIVGQVLNFSVFYRLGSVGVFYGNRFGYEVPWCTEFPFSLMDHPQYVGALLSIWGLFLALQFPRPDWYAIPALESVYYALGAYLER
;
A
#
# COMPACT_ATOMS: atom_id res chain seq x y z
N MET A 1 23.25 1.26 1.40
CA MET A 1 22.59 2.38 2.12
C MET A 1 21.17 2.64 1.59
N LEU A 2 20.97 2.80 0.27
CA LEU A 2 19.64 3.06 -0.32
C LEU A 2 18.57 2.02 0.04
N TYR A 3 18.89 0.72 -0.02
CA TYR A 3 17.95 -0.35 0.33
C TYR A 3 17.50 -0.31 1.80
N LEU A 4 18.42 -0.04 2.74
CA LEU A 4 18.07 0.10 4.15
C LEU A 4 17.17 1.32 4.39
N ALA A 5 17.46 2.44 3.74
CA ALA A 5 16.62 3.63 3.81
C ALA A 5 15.20 3.36 3.26
N ALA A 6 15.11 2.69 2.10
CA ALA A 6 13.84 2.26 1.53
C ALA A 6 13.08 1.31 2.49
N ALA A 7 13.78 0.33 3.08
CA ALA A 7 13.20 -0.59 4.03
C ALA A 7 12.59 0.11 5.26
N ILE A 8 13.31 1.08 5.83
CA ILE A 8 12.83 1.84 6.99
C ILE A 8 11.64 2.72 6.62
N LEU A 9 11.72 3.46 5.51
CA LEU A 9 10.67 4.38 5.08
C LEU A 9 9.38 3.64 4.73
N LEU A 10 9.47 2.51 4.03
CA LEU A 10 8.30 1.70 3.66
C LEU A 10 7.71 0.94 4.86
N ALA A 11 8.56 0.51 5.82
CA ALA A 11 8.08 -0.12 7.05
C ALA A 11 7.26 0.85 7.92
N PHE A 12 7.58 2.15 7.89
CA PHE A 12 6.93 3.15 8.73
C PHE A 12 5.41 3.20 8.51
N GLU A 13 4.95 3.13 7.25
CA GLU A 13 3.53 3.04 6.91
C GLU A 13 2.87 1.86 7.63
N ARG A 14 3.48 0.68 7.55
CA ARG A 14 2.91 -0.58 8.04
C ARG A 14 2.89 -0.63 9.56
N VAL A 15 3.94 -0.13 10.20
CA VAL A 15 3.98 0.03 11.66
C VAL A 15 2.90 1.00 12.13
N ALA A 16 2.69 2.11 11.42
CA ALA A 16 1.62 3.06 11.75
C ALA A 16 0.24 2.41 11.64
N TYR A 17 -0.05 1.67 10.57
CA TYR A 17 -1.33 0.95 10.42
C TYR A 17 -1.57 -0.07 11.54
N VAL A 18 -0.56 -0.90 11.86
CA VAL A 18 -0.66 -1.88 12.96
C VAL A 18 -0.89 -1.19 14.31
N TRP A 19 -0.21 -0.05 14.55
CA TRP A 19 -0.41 0.73 15.77
C TRP A 19 -1.85 1.27 15.87
N VAL A 20 -2.38 1.86 14.79
CA VAL A 20 -3.75 2.37 14.75
C VAL A 20 -4.76 1.25 14.94
N TRP A 21 -4.54 0.08 14.32
CA TRP A 21 -5.41 -1.09 14.46
C TRP A 21 -5.46 -1.61 15.90
N ARG A 22 -4.32 -1.74 16.56
CA ARG A 22 -4.21 -2.33 17.91
C ARG A 22 -4.52 -1.34 19.03
N TYR A 23 -4.22 -0.06 18.84
CA TYR A 23 -4.39 0.98 19.84
C TYR A 23 -5.20 2.17 19.31
N PRO A 24 -6.43 1.95 18.80
CA PRO A 24 -7.22 3.00 18.15
C PRO A 24 -7.52 4.16 19.11
N ARG A 25 -7.70 3.89 20.41
CA ARG A 25 -7.88 4.93 21.44
C ARG A 25 -6.66 5.84 21.59
N SER A 26 -5.45 5.26 21.53
CA SER A 26 -4.21 6.04 21.61
C SER A 26 -4.07 6.94 20.39
N PHE A 27 -4.40 6.41 19.21
CA PHE A 27 -4.41 7.20 17.98
C PHE A 27 -5.45 8.32 18.05
N SER A 28 -6.70 8.02 18.42
CA SER A 28 -7.77 9.02 18.55
C SER A 28 -7.41 10.12 19.56
N ALA A 29 -6.77 9.77 20.68
CA ALA A 29 -6.30 10.75 21.66
C ALA A 29 -5.18 11.66 21.09
N LEU A 30 -4.25 11.08 20.32
CA LEU A 30 -3.22 11.85 19.63
C LEU A 30 -3.84 12.79 18.58
N CYS A 31 -4.80 12.30 17.80
CA CYS A 31 -5.55 13.09 16.84
C CYS A 31 -6.24 14.28 17.51
N GLY A 32 -6.97 14.03 18.60
CA GLY A 32 -7.68 15.09 19.35
C GLY A 32 -6.76 16.14 19.99
N PHE A 33 -5.48 15.85 20.15
CA PHE A 33 -4.49 16.84 20.60
C PHE A 33 -4.07 17.81 19.48
N PHE A 34 -4.06 17.34 18.22
CA PHE A 34 -3.57 18.13 17.07
C PHE A 34 -4.70 18.67 16.17
N SER A 35 -5.89 18.10 16.21
CA SER A 35 -6.99 18.44 15.31
C SER A 35 -8.36 18.05 15.89
N GLU A 36 -9.39 18.82 15.56
CA GLU A 36 -10.79 18.49 15.84
C GLU A 36 -11.40 17.54 14.80
N GLU A 37 -10.68 17.21 13.73
CA GLU A 37 -11.16 16.31 12.69
C GLU A 37 -11.33 14.87 13.21
N PRO A 38 -12.29 14.11 12.65
CA PRO A 38 -12.45 12.71 13.00
C PRO A 38 -11.17 11.89 12.71
N PRO A 39 -10.78 10.93 13.57
CA PRO A 39 -9.59 10.11 13.38
C PRO A 39 -9.53 9.39 12.03
N VAL A 40 -10.68 9.01 11.47
CA VAL A 40 -10.82 8.42 10.12
C VAL A 40 -10.25 9.35 9.04
N VAL A 41 -10.57 10.64 9.09
CA VAL A 41 -10.11 11.63 8.10
C VAL A 41 -8.61 11.87 8.22
N ILE A 42 -8.10 11.88 9.45
CA ILE A 42 -6.66 12.00 9.71
C ILE A 42 -5.92 10.76 9.19
N LEU A 43 -6.46 9.56 9.40
CA LEU A 43 -5.90 8.32 8.87
C LEU A 43 -5.92 8.29 7.33
N GLU A 44 -6.98 8.80 6.70
CA GLU A 44 -7.05 8.98 5.24
C GLU A 44 -5.95 9.95 4.73
N ARG A 45 -5.70 11.06 5.43
CA ARG A 45 -4.60 11.97 5.08
C ARG A 45 -3.24 11.30 5.26
N MET A 46 -3.05 10.56 6.35
CA MET A 46 -1.83 9.78 6.59
C MET A 46 -1.61 8.77 5.47
N PHE A 47 -2.65 8.07 5.00
CA PHE A 47 -2.57 7.19 3.83
C PHE A 47 -2.01 7.90 2.60
N ASN A 48 -2.55 9.09 2.28
CA ASN A 48 -2.06 9.87 1.15
C ASN A 48 -0.59 10.29 1.34
N CYS A 49 -0.20 10.70 2.55
CA CYS A 49 1.20 10.99 2.87
C CYS A 49 2.10 9.75 2.68
N PHE A 50 1.65 8.57 3.14
CA PHE A 50 2.38 7.32 2.95
C PHE A 50 2.50 6.94 1.47
N LYS A 51 1.46 7.18 0.66
CA LYS A 51 1.56 7.00 -0.80
C LYS A 51 2.58 7.92 -1.45
N VAL A 52 2.68 9.17 -1.01
CA VAL A 52 3.73 10.09 -1.48
C VAL A 52 5.11 9.56 -1.10
N ILE A 53 5.31 9.10 0.14
CA ILE A 53 6.57 8.49 0.58
C ILE A 53 6.89 7.25 -0.26
N GLN A 54 5.94 6.33 -0.43
CA GLN A 54 6.11 5.09 -1.21
C GLN A 54 6.50 5.38 -2.66
N ILE A 55 5.79 6.29 -3.34
CA ILE A 55 6.12 6.71 -4.70
C ILE A 55 7.50 7.37 -4.75
N SER A 56 7.83 8.21 -3.77
CA SER A 56 9.15 8.85 -3.70
C SER A 56 10.28 7.84 -3.54
N VAL A 57 10.08 6.81 -2.71
CA VAL A 57 11.04 5.71 -2.54
C VAL A 57 11.16 4.91 -3.83
N PHE A 58 10.06 4.61 -4.51
CA PHE A 58 10.09 3.87 -5.79
C PHE A 58 10.80 4.66 -6.88
N LEU A 59 10.52 5.96 -7.01
CA LEU A 59 11.21 6.83 -7.95
C LEU A 59 12.70 6.94 -7.60
N ALA A 60 13.03 7.12 -6.32
CA ALA A 60 14.42 7.17 -5.88
C ALA A 60 15.16 5.85 -6.14
N TRP A 61 14.50 4.71 -5.93
CA TRP A 61 15.03 3.39 -6.29
C TRP A 61 15.26 3.28 -7.80
N CYS A 62 14.28 3.68 -8.61
CA CYS A 62 14.40 3.60 -10.08
C CYS A 62 15.46 4.56 -10.65
N TYR A 63 15.74 5.68 -9.98
CA TYR A 63 16.57 6.77 -10.52
C TYR A 63 17.98 6.85 -9.92
N PHE A 64 18.13 6.65 -8.60
CA PHE A 64 19.40 6.81 -7.88
C PHE A 64 20.11 5.48 -7.60
N HIS A 65 19.48 4.33 -7.85
CA HIS A 65 20.19 3.06 -7.80
C HIS A 65 21.25 3.01 -8.93
N PRO A 66 22.45 2.47 -8.69
CA PRO A 66 23.56 2.56 -9.64
C PRO A 66 23.18 2.04 -11.04
N ASN A 67 23.57 2.78 -12.10
CA ASN A 67 23.34 2.50 -13.53
C ASN A 67 21.99 2.92 -14.17
N GLN A 68 21.55 4.15 -13.86
CA GLN A 68 20.79 5.07 -14.74
C GLN A 68 19.31 4.71 -15.11
N PRO A 69 18.66 5.59 -15.91
CA PRO A 69 17.34 6.21 -15.71
C PRO A 69 16.14 5.26 -15.98
N LEU A 70 14.94 5.82 -15.83
CA LEU A 70 13.62 5.20 -16.01
C LEU A 70 13.39 4.72 -17.46
N TRP A 71 14.04 3.65 -17.90
CA TRP A 71 13.74 3.02 -19.18
C TRP A 71 12.59 2.02 -18.98
N LEU A 72 11.47 2.24 -19.68
CA LEU A 72 10.49 1.18 -19.89
C LEU A 72 11.22 -0.04 -20.45
N SER A 73 10.89 -1.24 -19.97
CA SER A 73 11.45 -2.45 -20.53
C SER A 73 11.25 -2.42 -22.04
N GLY A 74 12.33 -2.39 -22.83
CA GLY A 74 12.22 -2.38 -24.31
C GLY A 74 11.52 -3.63 -24.87
N ASN A 75 11.28 -4.63 -24.02
CA ASN A 75 10.49 -5.81 -24.31
C ASN A 75 9.01 -5.59 -23.96
N LEU A 76 8.12 -5.86 -24.91
CA LEU A 76 6.67 -5.70 -24.77
C LEU A 76 6.05 -6.68 -23.77
N VAL A 77 6.68 -7.83 -23.51
CA VAL A 77 6.14 -8.85 -22.59
C VAL A 77 6.12 -8.36 -21.13
N PRO A 78 7.24 -7.97 -20.50
CA PRO A 78 7.24 -7.43 -19.14
C PRO A 78 6.43 -6.13 -19.03
N LEU A 79 6.39 -5.31 -20.09
CA LEU A 79 5.58 -4.11 -20.12
C LEU A 79 4.07 -4.42 -20.05
N THR A 80 3.58 -5.32 -20.93
CA THR A 80 2.16 -5.69 -20.96
C THR A 80 1.76 -6.46 -19.71
N ALA A 81 2.57 -7.42 -19.26
CA ALA A 81 2.34 -8.13 -18.01
C ALA A 81 2.31 -7.18 -16.82
N GLY A 82 3.25 -6.24 -16.73
CA GLY A 82 3.31 -5.23 -15.67
C GLY A 82 2.07 -4.33 -15.67
N ALA A 83 1.66 -3.84 -16.84
CA ALA A 83 0.46 -3.04 -17.00
C ALA A 83 -0.81 -3.81 -16.61
N THR A 84 -0.93 -5.08 -16.99
CA THR A 84 -2.06 -5.93 -16.59
C THR A 84 -2.13 -6.09 -15.07
N LEU A 85 -0.99 -6.37 -14.41
CA LEU A 85 -0.93 -6.48 -12.95
C LEU A 85 -1.35 -5.16 -12.27
N MET A 86 -0.90 -4.02 -12.77
CA MET A 86 -1.31 -2.72 -12.27
C MET A 86 -2.81 -2.48 -12.44
N ILE A 87 -3.38 -2.76 -13.61
CA ILE A 87 -4.82 -2.60 -13.86
C ILE A 87 -5.63 -3.47 -12.90
N VAL A 88 -5.30 -4.76 -12.79
CA VAL A 88 -6.00 -5.68 -11.88
C VAL A 88 -5.88 -5.20 -10.44
N GLY A 89 -4.68 -4.76 -10.04
CA GLY A 89 -4.44 -4.24 -8.69
C GLY A 89 -5.25 -2.99 -8.38
N GLN A 90 -5.34 -2.05 -9.32
CA GLN A 90 -6.18 -0.85 -9.16
C GLN A 90 -7.67 -1.21 -9.13
N VAL A 91 -8.15 -2.13 -9.96
CA VAL A 91 -9.55 -2.59 -9.92
C VAL A 91 -9.89 -3.15 -8.54
N LEU A 92 -9.03 -3.95 -7.92
CA LEU A 92 -9.24 -4.43 -6.56
C LEU A 92 -9.31 -3.28 -5.55
N ASN A 93 -8.36 -2.34 -5.59
CA ASN A 93 -8.36 -1.19 -4.69
C ASN A 93 -9.61 -0.32 -4.84
N PHE A 94 -10.00 0.03 -6.08
CA PHE A 94 -11.21 0.80 -6.34
C PHE A 94 -12.47 0.07 -5.88
N SER A 95 -12.53 -1.26 -6.09
CA SER A 95 -13.68 -2.05 -5.66
C SER A 95 -13.80 -2.07 -4.13
N VAL A 96 -12.69 -2.11 -3.39
CA VAL A 96 -12.72 -1.98 -1.93
C VAL A 96 -13.29 -0.64 -1.49
N PHE A 97 -12.80 0.48 -2.07
CA PHE A 97 -13.33 1.81 -1.78
C PHE A 97 -14.81 1.95 -2.16
N TYR A 98 -15.22 1.36 -3.29
CA TYR A 98 -16.62 1.35 -3.73
C TYR A 98 -17.53 0.62 -2.74
N ARG A 99 -17.06 -0.49 -2.15
CA ARG A 99 -17.85 -1.30 -1.21
C ARG A 99 -17.90 -0.74 0.20
N LEU A 100 -16.77 -0.27 0.72
CA LEU A 100 -16.63 0.12 2.13
C LEU A 100 -16.71 1.63 2.36
N GLY A 101 -16.51 2.44 1.30
CA GLY A 101 -16.31 3.88 1.42
C GLY A 101 -15.03 4.23 2.20
N SER A 102 -14.74 5.53 2.33
CA SER A 102 -13.57 6.00 3.09
C SER A 102 -13.62 5.53 4.55
N VAL A 103 -14.78 5.65 5.20
CA VAL A 103 -14.95 5.25 6.61
C VAL A 103 -14.64 3.78 6.84
N GLY A 104 -15.14 2.88 5.99
CA GLY A 104 -14.86 1.46 6.16
C GLY A 104 -13.42 1.07 5.85
N VAL A 105 -12.79 1.72 4.86
CA VAL A 105 -11.38 1.49 4.51
C VAL A 105 -10.43 1.95 5.61
N PHE A 106 -10.69 3.11 6.22
CA PHE A 106 -9.83 3.71 7.23
C PHE A 106 -10.27 3.36 8.66
N TYR A 107 -10.53 2.08 8.91
CA TYR A 107 -10.82 1.51 10.22
C TYR A 107 -11.96 2.19 11.00
N GLY A 108 -13.00 2.65 10.32
CA GLY A 108 -14.17 3.25 10.97
C GLY A 108 -14.75 2.37 12.08
N ASN A 109 -14.74 1.05 11.90
CA ASN A 109 -15.16 0.09 12.92
C ASN A 109 -14.34 0.17 14.22
N ARG A 110 -13.03 0.50 14.14
CA ARG A 110 -12.16 0.70 15.30
C ARG A 110 -12.37 2.06 15.96
N PHE A 111 -12.92 3.02 15.24
CA PHE A 111 -13.26 4.35 15.73
C PHE A 111 -14.73 4.52 16.15
N GLY A 112 -15.51 3.44 16.16
CA GLY A 112 -16.89 3.44 16.64
C GLY A 112 -17.95 3.72 15.57
N TYR A 113 -17.56 3.76 14.29
CA TYR A 113 -18.52 3.81 13.19
C TYR A 113 -19.10 2.42 12.90
N GLU A 114 -20.38 2.36 12.55
CA GLU A 114 -20.99 1.15 12.02
C GLU A 114 -20.54 0.95 10.57
N VAL A 115 -19.67 -0.05 10.35
CA VAL A 115 -19.19 -0.43 9.02
C VAL A 115 -19.83 -1.78 8.67
N PRO A 116 -20.66 -1.86 7.63
CA PRO A 116 -21.31 -3.10 7.24
C PRO A 116 -20.28 -4.13 6.76
N TRP A 117 -20.46 -5.38 7.19
CA TRP A 117 -19.66 -6.48 6.66
C TRP A 117 -20.00 -6.73 5.19
N CYS A 118 -19.00 -6.77 4.32
CA CYS A 118 -19.18 -6.99 2.88
C CYS A 118 -18.65 -8.37 2.48
N THR A 119 -19.49 -9.18 1.85
CA THR A 119 -19.10 -10.50 1.30
C THR A 119 -19.14 -10.53 -0.23
N GLU A 120 -19.43 -9.40 -0.88
CA GLU A 120 -19.42 -9.31 -2.34
C GLU A 120 -18.01 -9.05 -2.88
N PHE A 121 -17.82 -9.14 -4.19
CA PHE A 121 -16.55 -8.81 -4.82
C PHE A 121 -16.07 -7.40 -4.37
N PRO A 122 -14.79 -7.25 -3.95
CA PRO A 122 -13.70 -8.24 -4.04
C PRO A 122 -13.52 -9.15 -2.81
N PHE A 123 -14.29 -8.94 -1.73
CA PHE A 123 -14.21 -9.72 -0.48
C PHE A 123 -14.74 -11.15 -0.62
N SER A 124 -15.53 -11.45 -1.65
CA SER A 124 -15.94 -12.83 -1.98
C SER A 124 -14.77 -13.72 -2.43
N LEU A 125 -13.65 -13.14 -2.87
CA LEU A 125 -12.51 -13.89 -3.42
C LEU A 125 -11.34 -14.02 -2.44
N MET A 126 -11.17 -13.04 -1.53
CA MET A 126 -10.03 -12.95 -0.63
C MET A 126 -10.31 -12.02 0.55
N ASP A 127 -9.61 -12.24 1.66
CA ASP A 127 -9.82 -11.48 2.90
C ASP A 127 -9.23 -10.05 2.83
N HIS A 128 -8.12 -9.87 2.12
CA HIS A 128 -7.40 -8.58 2.05
C HIS A 128 -7.21 -8.09 0.60
N PRO A 129 -8.30 -7.79 -0.13
CA PRO A 129 -8.24 -7.42 -1.54
C PRO A 129 -7.45 -6.15 -1.82
N GLN A 130 -7.45 -5.18 -0.89
CA GLN A 130 -6.64 -3.97 -1.01
C GLN A 130 -5.13 -4.25 -0.90
N TYR A 131 -4.75 -5.24 -0.08
CA TYR A 131 -3.33 -5.60 0.10
C TYR A 131 -2.82 -6.31 -1.13
N VAL A 132 -3.61 -7.26 -1.64
CA VAL A 132 -3.32 -7.92 -2.92
C VAL A 132 -3.28 -6.90 -4.05
N GLY A 133 -4.23 -5.96 -4.11
CA GLY A 133 -4.27 -4.92 -5.13
C GLY A 133 -3.04 -4.01 -5.12
N ALA A 134 -2.59 -3.61 -3.93
CA ALA A 134 -1.34 -2.86 -3.76
C ALA A 134 -0.12 -3.66 -4.22
N LEU A 135 0.03 -4.92 -3.80
CA LEU A 135 1.15 -5.77 -4.21
C LEU A 135 1.17 -6.00 -5.72
N LEU A 136 0.04 -6.30 -6.36
CA LEU A 136 -0.05 -6.43 -7.82
C LEU A 136 0.42 -5.15 -8.53
N SER A 137 0.05 -3.98 -8.00
CA SER A 137 0.48 -2.70 -8.56
C SER A 137 1.99 -2.49 -8.43
N ILE A 138 2.57 -2.84 -7.27
CA ILE A 138 4.01 -2.72 -7.00
C ILE A 138 4.81 -3.69 -7.90
N TRP A 139 4.43 -4.97 -7.90
CA TRP A 139 5.06 -5.97 -8.77
C TRP A 139 4.94 -5.60 -10.24
N GLY A 140 3.76 -5.12 -10.67
CA GLY A 140 3.54 -4.69 -12.05
C GLY A 140 4.41 -3.51 -12.46
N LEU A 141 4.54 -2.51 -11.58
CA LEU A 141 5.40 -1.34 -11.81
C LEU A 141 6.87 -1.75 -11.99
N PHE A 142 7.40 -2.56 -11.07
CA PHE A 142 8.80 -2.99 -11.14
C PHE A 142 9.05 -3.98 -12.28
N LEU A 143 8.08 -4.82 -12.62
CA LEU A 143 8.17 -5.68 -13.81
C LEU A 143 8.28 -4.84 -15.08
N ALA A 144 7.46 -3.79 -15.23
CA ALA A 144 7.46 -2.93 -16.41
C ALA A 144 8.69 -2.01 -16.52
N LEU A 145 9.22 -1.53 -15.39
CA LEU A 145 10.28 -0.52 -15.38
C LEU A 145 11.69 -1.06 -15.10
N GLN A 146 11.81 -2.22 -14.44
CA GLN A 146 13.08 -2.70 -13.90
C GLN A 146 13.47 -4.08 -14.41
N PHE A 147 12.53 -4.92 -14.89
CA PHE A 147 12.91 -6.20 -15.49
C PHE A 147 13.72 -6.01 -16.79
N PRO A 148 14.79 -6.79 -17.05
CA PRO A 148 15.27 -7.97 -16.31
C PRO A 148 16.43 -7.71 -15.32
N ARG A 149 16.56 -6.50 -14.75
CA ARG A 149 17.68 -6.16 -13.85
C ARG A 149 17.76 -7.15 -12.66
N PRO A 150 18.94 -7.62 -12.23
CA PRO A 150 19.05 -8.68 -11.22
C PRO A 150 18.34 -8.45 -9.88
N ASP A 151 18.08 -7.19 -9.52
CA ASP A 151 17.50 -6.75 -8.25
C ASP A 151 16.09 -6.15 -8.40
N TRP A 152 15.47 -6.28 -9.58
CA TRP A 152 14.15 -5.69 -9.89
C TRP A 152 13.05 -6.09 -8.88
N TYR A 153 13.18 -7.28 -8.29
CA TYR A 153 12.24 -7.85 -7.33
C TYR A 153 12.51 -7.44 -5.87
N ALA A 154 13.61 -6.75 -5.56
CA ALA A 154 14.04 -6.49 -4.18
C ALA A 154 13.02 -5.65 -3.39
N ILE A 155 12.54 -4.55 -3.96
CA ILE A 155 11.50 -3.71 -3.34
C ILE A 155 10.12 -4.40 -3.35
N PRO A 156 9.64 -4.99 -4.46
CA PRO A 156 8.39 -5.75 -4.45
C PRO A 156 8.36 -6.90 -3.42
N ALA A 157 9.46 -7.64 -3.26
CA ALA A 157 9.56 -8.71 -2.29
C ALA A 157 9.53 -8.18 -0.85
N LEU A 158 10.25 -7.09 -0.58
CA LEU A 158 10.23 -6.41 0.72
C LEU A 158 8.81 -5.95 1.10
N GLU A 159 8.11 -5.29 0.17
CA GLU A 159 6.71 -4.89 0.36
C GLU A 159 5.82 -6.10 0.59
N SER A 160 6.01 -7.19 -0.16
CA SER A 160 5.25 -8.44 0.04
C SER A 160 5.39 -8.97 1.47
N VAL A 161 6.60 -8.93 2.04
CA VAL A 161 6.84 -9.28 3.45
C VAL A 161 6.08 -8.34 4.38
N TYR A 162 6.14 -7.04 4.16
CA TYR A 162 5.46 -6.08 5.02
C TYR A 162 3.92 -6.18 4.96
N TYR A 163 3.35 -6.39 3.78
CA TYR A 163 1.91 -6.61 3.62
C TYR A 163 1.47 -7.94 4.24
N ALA A 164 2.26 -9.01 4.13
CA ALA A 164 1.97 -10.29 4.80
C ALA A 164 2.02 -10.16 6.33
N LEU A 165 3.04 -9.47 6.87
CA LEU A 165 3.15 -9.19 8.30
C LEU A 165 2.01 -8.30 8.78
N GLY A 166 1.66 -7.25 8.03
CA GLY A 166 0.51 -6.39 8.33
C GLY A 166 -0.79 -7.19 8.41
N ALA A 167 -1.08 -8.00 7.38
CA ALA A 167 -2.26 -8.87 7.35
C ALA A 167 -2.32 -9.84 8.55
N TYR A 168 -1.17 -10.39 8.97
CA TYR A 168 -1.10 -11.25 10.14
C TYR A 168 -1.33 -10.49 11.46
N LEU A 169 -0.73 -9.30 11.60
CA LEU A 169 -0.79 -8.50 12.81
C LEU A 169 -2.13 -7.76 12.99
N GLU A 170 -2.88 -7.59 11.90
CA GLU A 170 -4.20 -6.96 11.82
C GLU A 170 -5.37 -7.96 11.88
N ARG A 171 -5.12 -9.23 12.21
CA ARG A 171 -6.18 -10.16 12.63
C ARG A 171 -6.73 -9.78 14.02
#